data_AF-A0A3D3CH88-F1
#
_entry.id   AF-A0A3D3CH88-F1
#
_cell.length_a   1.000
_cell.length_b   1.000
_cell.length_c   1.000
_cell.angle_alpha   90.00
_cell.angle_beta   90.00
_cell.angle_gamma   90.00
#
_symmetry.space_group_name_H-M   'P 1'
#
loop_
_entity.id
_entity.type
_entity.pdbx_description
1 polymer ?
#
loop_
_entity_poly.entity_id
_entity_poly.type
_entity_poly.pdbx_seq_one_letter_code
_entity_poly.pdbx_strand_id
1 'polypeptide(L)'
;GKTAPANSEIVRFLDDVPPVVCLFWSAATEQWRVRRRVLLYLTKLRELHGALRGADLVRMGYKPSPRIGMILERLRLLRLDGLLATEDDERQYVQDNFPL
;
A
#
# COMPACT_ATOMS: atom_id res chain seq x y z
N GLY A 1 24.24 -10.04 2.09
CA GLY A 1 23.31 -9.92 0.96
C GLY A 1 22.16 -9.04 1.40
N LYS A 2 21.86 -7.94 0.71
CA LYS A 2 20.72 -7.08 1.08
C LYS A 2 19.42 -7.81 0.72
N THR A 3 18.57 -8.04 1.71
CA THR A 3 17.20 -8.56 1.56
C THR A 3 16.45 -7.68 0.55
N ALA A 4 15.53 -8.27 -0.21
CA ALA A 4 14.67 -7.48 -1.09
C ALA A 4 13.87 -6.47 -0.24
N PRO A 5 13.69 -5.21 -0.71
CA PRO A 5 12.86 -4.24 -0.01
C PRO A 5 11.41 -4.73 0.05
N ALA A 6 10.68 -4.31 1.08
CA ALA A 6 9.26 -4.60 1.20
C ALA A 6 8.47 -3.88 0.09
N ASN A 7 7.29 -4.39 -0.27
CA ASN A 7 6.46 -3.76 -1.29
C ASN A 7 6.00 -2.37 -0.85
N SER A 8 5.74 -2.19 0.45
CA SER A 8 5.44 -0.88 1.04
C SER A 8 6.56 0.15 0.87
N GLU A 9 7.83 -0.28 0.89
CA GLU A 9 8.98 0.61 0.62
C GLU A 9 9.05 1.01 -0.85
N ILE A 10 8.75 0.08 -1.76
CA ILE A 10 8.69 0.35 -3.21
C ILE A 10 7.60 1.39 -3.50
N VAL A 11 6.40 1.21 -2.94
CA VAL A 11 5.27 2.15 -3.14
C VAL A 11 5.61 3.52 -2.58
N ARG A 12 6.10 3.61 -1.34
CA ARG A 12 6.44 4.89 -0.71
C ARG A 12 7.47 5.70 -1.52
N PHE A 13 8.40 5.03 -2.17
CA PHE A 13 9.40 5.68 -3.02
C PHE A 13 8.84 6.16 -4.36
N LEU A 14 7.86 5.44 -4.93
CA LEU A 14 7.36 5.68 -6.28
C LEU A 14 6.02 6.45 -6.33
N ASP A 15 5.25 6.54 -5.24
CA ASP A 15 3.96 7.23 -5.20
C ASP A 15 4.09 8.75 -5.43
N ASP A 16 5.22 9.35 -5.04
CA ASP A 16 5.50 10.78 -5.29
C ASP A 16 6.05 11.04 -6.72
N VAL A 17 6.23 9.98 -7.52
CA VAL A 17 6.82 10.07 -8.85
C VAL A 17 5.74 9.83 -9.91
N PRO A 18 5.63 10.70 -10.94
CA PRO A 18 4.68 10.48 -12.02
C PRO A 18 4.89 9.10 -12.69
N PRO A 19 3.82 8.34 -12.99
CA PRO A 19 3.94 7.00 -13.56
C PRO A 19 4.75 6.92 -14.86
N VAL A 20 4.71 7.98 -15.68
CA VAL A 20 5.50 8.09 -16.91
C VAL A 20 7.01 8.14 -16.63
N VAL A 21 7.42 8.80 -15.54
CA VAL A 21 8.83 8.88 -15.11
C VAL A 21 9.29 7.53 -14.57
N CYS A 22 8.45 6.85 -13.79
CA CYS A 22 8.69 5.48 -13.36
C CYS A 22 8.89 4.55 -14.57
N LEU A 23 8.02 4.64 -15.58
CA LEU A 23 8.16 3.85 -16.80
C LEU A 23 9.48 4.14 -17.53
N PHE A 24 9.85 5.42 -17.67
CA PHE A 24 11.13 5.81 -18.24
C PHE A 24 12.32 5.21 -17.48
N TRP A 25 12.33 5.29 -16.14
CA TRP A 25 13.39 4.68 -15.32
C TRP A 25 13.47 3.16 -15.49
N SER A 26 12.32 2.48 -15.66
CA SER A 26 12.29 1.04 -15.90
C SER A 26 12.94 0.65 -17.24
N ALA A 27 12.84 1.52 -18.25
CA ALA A 27 13.46 1.34 -19.57
C ALA A 27 14.94 1.73 -19.57
N ALA A 28 15.30 2.77 -18.83
CA ALA A 28 16.66 3.32 -18.77
C ALA A 28 17.63 2.53 -17.88
N THR A 29 17.12 1.70 -16.96
CA THR A 29 17.98 0.94 -16.03
C THR A 29 18.50 -0.37 -16.64
N GLU A 30 19.80 -0.61 -16.53
CA GLU A 30 20.43 -1.90 -16.86
C GLU A 30 20.26 -2.95 -15.73
N GLN A 31 19.84 -2.50 -14.53
CA GLN A 31 19.68 -3.39 -13.38
C GLN A 31 18.33 -4.09 -13.44
N TRP A 32 18.34 -5.37 -13.84
CA TRP A 32 17.11 -6.18 -13.96
C TRP A 32 16.24 -6.17 -12.68
N ARG A 33 16.86 -6.12 -11.50
CA ARG A 33 16.15 -6.07 -10.21
C ARG A 33 15.38 -4.78 -10.02
N VAL A 34 15.95 -3.65 -10.45
CA VAL A 34 15.31 -2.33 -10.39
C VAL A 34 14.14 -2.30 -11.36
N ARG A 35 14.38 -2.68 -12.63
CA ARG A 35 13.34 -2.75 -13.66
C ARG A 35 12.14 -3.60 -13.20
N ARG A 36 12.40 -4.80 -12.66
CA ARG A 36 11.34 -5.69 -12.16
C ARG A 36 10.49 -5.04 -11.06
N ARG A 37 11.10 -4.30 -10.14
CA ARG A 37 10.38 -3.62 -9.04
C ARG A 37 9.54 -2.46 -9.54
N VAL A 38 10.07 -1.65 -10.46
CA VAL A 38 9.31 -0.54 -11.04
C VAL A 38 8.12 -1.04 -11.86
N LEU A 39 8.30 -2.10 -12.65
CA LEU A 39 7.18 -2.73 -13.36
C LEU A 39 6.17 -3.36 -12.40
N LEU A 40 6.61 -3.99 -11.31
CA LEU A 40 5.71 -4.50 -10.26
C LEU A 40 4.88 -3.37 -9.64
N TYR A 41 5.49 -2.22 -9.37
CA TYR A 41 4.78 -1.05 -8.89
C TYR A 41 3.72 -0.58 -9.89
N LEU A 42 4.12 -0.37 -11.15
CA LEU A 42 3.25 0.16 -12.20
C LEU A 42 2.07 -0.76 -12.55
N THR A 43 2.23 -2.08 -12.42
CA THR A 43 1.23 -3.06 -12.85
C THR A 43 0.38 -3.63 -11.72
N LYS A 44 0.83 -3.55 -10.46
CA LYS A 44 0.13 -4.16 -9.33
C LYS A 44 0.06 -3.25 -8.12
N LEU A 45 1.20 -2.78 -7.61
CA LEU A 45 1.23 -2.14 -6.28
C LEU A 45 0.53 -0.77 -6.27
N ARG A 46 0.58 -0.02 -7.37
CA ARG A 46 -0.08 1.30 -7.47
C ARG A 46 -1.60 1.20 -7.34
N GLU A 47 -2.19 0.15 -7.89
CA GLU A 47 -3.66 -0.05 -7.88
C GLU A 47 -4.14 -0.82 -6.63
N LEU A 48 -3.21 -1.32 -5.81
CA LEU A 48 -3.55 -2.05 -4.60
C LEU A 48 -3.97 -1.08 -3.50
N HIS A 49 -5.27 -1.04 -3.23
CA HIS A 49 -5.87 -0.31 -2.12
C HIS A 49 -6.48 -1.28 -1.09
N GLY A 50 -6.77 -0.75 0.10
CA GLY A 50 -7.58 -1.43 1.11
C GLY A 50 -8.96 -1.79 0.57
N ALA A 51 -9.50 -2.94 0.99
CA ALA A 51 -10.91 -3.27 0.77
C ALA A 51 -11.80 -2.31 1.57
N LEU A 52 -11.38 -1.95 2.80
CA LEU A 52 -12.05 -0.97 3.63
C LEU A 52 -11.82 0.46 3.12
N ARG A 53 -12.91 1.22 3.06
CA ARG A 53 -12.95 2.65 2.77
C ARG A 53 -13.24 3.44 4.04
N GLY A 54 -12.99 4.75 4.00
CA GLY A 54 -13.29 5.65 5.12
C GLY A 54 -14.75 5.59 5.58
N ALA A 55 -15.70 5.41 4.65
CA ALA A 55 -17.10 5.21 4.98
C ALA A 55 -17.36 3.95 5.81
N ASP A 56 -16.58 2.90 5.59
CA ASP A 56 -16.72 1.61 6.28
C ASP A 56 -16.23 1.72 7.71
N LEU A 57 -15.14 2.48 7.93
CA LEU A 57 -14.66 2.84 9.26
C LEU A 57 -15.69 3.72 10.01
N VAL A 58 -16.34 4.66 9.34
CA VAL A 58 -17.42 5.43 9.97
C VAL A 58 -18.60 4.53 10.38
N ARG A 59 -18.97 3.55 9.54
CA ARG A 59 -20.00 2.55 9.88
C ARG A 59 -19.58 1.64 11.03
N MET A 60 -18.27 1.42 11.24
CA MET A 60 -17.74 0.67 12.39
C MET A 60 -17.74 1.48 13.69
N GLY A 61 -18.08 2.77 13.67
CA GLY A 61 -18.18 3.63 14.86
C GLY A 61 -17.05 4.66 14.98
N TYR A 62 -16.10 4.71 14.05
CA TYR A 62 -15.05 5.74 14.06
C TYR A 62 -15.62 7.10 13.67
N LYS A 63 -15.24 8.14 14.40
CA LYS A 63 -15.61 9.52 14.05
C LYS A 63 -14.78 10.01 12.86
N PRO A 64 -15.38 10.77 11.91
CA PRO A 64 -14.67 11.42 10.82
C PRO A 64 -13.53 12.28 11.37
N SER A 65 -12.29 11.83 11.17
CA SER A 65 -11.11 12.46 11.74
C SER A 65 -9.86 12.09 10.91
N PRO A 66 -8.77 12.87 11.02
CA PRO A 66 -7.49 12.52 10.38
C PRO A 66 -6.99 11.11 10.74
N ARG A 67 -7.42 10.58 11.89
CA ARG A 67 -7.12 9.22 12.34
C ARG A 67 -7.63 8.14 11.38
N ILE A 68 -8.77 8.37 10.71
CA ILE A 68 -9.27 7.45 9.66
C ILE A 68 -8.26 7.34 8.51
N GLY A 69 -7.68 8.46 8.08
CA GLY A 69 -6.64 8.45 7.04
C GLY A 69 -5.42 7.64 7.46
N MET A 70 -4.98 7.79 8.71
CA MET A 70 -3.86 6.99 9.24
C MET A 70 -4.16 5.49 9.28
N ILE A 71 -5.39 5.09 9.63
CA ILE A 71 -5.81 3.69 9.65
C ILE A 71 -5.83 3.12 8.22
N LEU A 72 -6.43 3.85 7.26
CA LEU A 72 -6.48 3.42 5.86
C LEU A 72 -5.09 3.28 5.25
N GLU A 73 -4.19 4.22 5.54
CA GLU A 73 -2.80 4.13 5.10
C GLU A 73 -2.10 2.92 5.71
N ARG A 74 -2.33 2.64 7.00
CA ARG A 74 -1.78 1.46 7.67
C ARG A 74 -2.28 0.17 7.03
N LEU A 75 -3.57 0.07 6.73
CA LEU A 75 -4.16 -1.09 6.05
C LEU A 75 -3.57 -1.28 4.65
N ARG A 76 -3.38 -0.19 3.88
CA ARG A 76 -2.73 -0.23 2.57
C ARG A 76 -1.32 -0.81 2.65
N LEU A 77 -0.50 -0.36 3.61
CA LEU A 77 0.86 -0.87 3.81
C LEU A 77 0.87 -2.38 4.13
N LEU A 78 -0.01 -2.82 5.02
CA LEU A 78 -0.10 -4.23 5.42
C LEU A 78 -0.55 -5.13 4.25
N ARG A 79 -1.48 -4.65 3.41
CA ARG A 79 -1.87 -5.37 2.18
C ARG A 79 -0.73 -5.43 1.17
N LEU A 80 -0.02 -4.32 0.97
CA LEU A 80 1.15 -4.28 0.08
C LEU A 80 2.19 -5.32 0.49
N ASP A 81 2.41 -5.46 1.79
CA ASP A 81 3.35 -6.43 2.36
C ASP A 81 2.77 -7.86 2.48
N GLY A 82 1.52 -8.07 2.05
CA GLY A 82 0.86 -9.38 2.01
C GLY A 82 0.43 -9.91 3.38
N LEU A 83 0.35 -9.04 4.39
CA LEU A 83 -0.07 -9.40 5.75
C LEU A 83 -1.59 -9.42 5.91
N LEU A 84 -2.32 -8.73 5.03
CA LEU A 84 -3.78 -8.73 4.97
C LEU A 84 -4.20 -9.08 3.54
N ALA A 85 -5.08 -10.06 3.37
CA ALA A 85 -5.54 -10.50 2.06
C ALA A 85 -7.01 -10.11 1.82
N THR A 86 -7.84 -10.22 2.86
CA THR A 86 -9.31 -10.08 2.76
C THR A 86 -9.83 -8.85 3.49
N GLU A 87 -11.08 -8.47 3.22
CA GLU A 87 -11.77 -7.41 3.98
C GLU A 87 -11.93 -7.80 5.46
N ASP A 88 -12.19 -9.09 5.74
CA ASP A 88 -12.33 -9.59 7.11
C ASP A 88 -11.01 -9.46 7.89
N ASP A 89 -9.86 -9.76 7.25
CA ASP A 89 -8.54 -9.54 7.87
C ASP A 89 -8.33 -8.06 8.22
N GLU A 90 -8.70 -7.15 7.31
CA GLU A 90 -8.60 -5.72 7.55
C GLU A 90 -9.51 -5.28 8.70
N ARG A 91 -10.75 -5.78 8.74
CA ARG A 91 -11.73 -5.44 9.79
C ARG A 91 -11.25 -5.92 11.15
N GLN A 92 -10.75 -7.15 11.23
CA GLN A 92 -10.18 -7.72 12.44
C GLN A 92 -8.95 -6.91 12.90
N TYR A 93 -8.04 -6.59 11.97
CA TYR A 93 -6.87 -5.77 12.27
C TYR A 93 -7.26 -4.40 12.84
N VAL A 94 -8.28 -3.75 12.27
CA VAL A 94 -8.79 -2.46 12.75
C VAL A 94 -9.33 -2.56 14.18
N GLN A 95 -10.13 -3.59 14.47
CA GLN A 95 -10.71 -3.79 15.81
C GLN A 95 -9.63 -4.05 16.86
N ASP A 96 -8.63 -4.88 16.52
CA ASP A 96 -7.57 -5.28 17.45
C ASP A 96 -6.57 -4.15 17.73
N ASN A 97 -6.26 -3.32 16.72
CA ASN A 97 -5.18 -2.32 16.81
C ASN A 97 -5.69 -0.89 17.06
N PHE A 98 -6.97 -0.62 16.79
CA PHE A 98 -7.55 0.72 16.94
C PHE A 98 -8.88 0.68 17.72
N PRO A 99 -8.92 0.19 18.96
CA PRO A 99 -10.15 0.18 19.74
C PRO A 99 -10.73 1.60 19.88
N LEU A 100 -12.07 1.67 19.87
CA LEU A 100 -12.86 2.90 19.98
C LEU A 100 -12.79 3.52 21.38
#